data_AF-A0A2A2GJI2-F1
#
_entry.id   AF-A0A2A2GJI2-F1
#
_cell.length_a   1.000
_cell.length_b   1.000
_cell.length_c   1.000
_cell.angle_alpha   90.00
_cell.angle_beta   90.00
_cell.angle_gamma   90.00
#
_symmetry.space_group_name_H-M   'P 1'
#
loop_
_entity.id
_entity.type
_entity.pdbx_description
1 polymer ?
#
loop_
_entity_poly.entity_id
_entity_poly.type
_entity_poly.pdbx_seq_one_letter_code
_entity_poly.pdbx_strand_id
1 'polypeptide(L)'
;MIDLMRMTLRDPLAGFRVLKAKPWQPGDRWALIFATAACSAILSWLSTVLLAGPGAEAGVLGFLSVSPISMASVQVVSAAFGAYLLAEVGRIFGGTGRFADALLAVGWIEAIMVALQTLQLAVTLVLPSLGALLGIAALLLAAYLMVALTMAVHGFRNPLLVVMGILGTVMLTSFLLSILAATLGFLPGAPA
;
A
#
# COMPACT_ATOMS: atom_id res chain seq x y z
N MET A 1 -12.94 -15.04 -1.69
CA MET A 1 -11.71 -14.21 -1.55
C MET A 1 -10.76 -14.48 -2.70
N ILE A 2 -10.25 -15.71 -2.84
CA ILE A 2 -9.30 -16.09 -3.90
C ILE A 2 -9.87 -15.86 -5.31
N ASP A 3 -11.13 -16.22 -5.56
CA ASP A 3 -11.76 -15.98 -6.87
C ASP A 3 -11.90 -14.49 -7.21
N LEU A 4 -12.19 -13.66 -6.19
CA LEU A 4 -12.28 -12.21 -6.35
C LEU A 4 -10.91 -11.60 -6.64
N MET A 5 -9.86 -12.06 -5.95
CA MET A 5 -8.48 -11.65 -6.22
C MET A 5 -8.08 -12.04 -7.64
N ARG A 6 -8.33 -13.29 -8.06
CA ARG A 6 -8.07 -13.75 -9.43
C ARG A 6 -8.81 -12.90 -10.46
N MET A 7 -10.06 -12.54 -10.17
CA MET A 7 -10.84 -11.64 -11.03
C MET A 7 -10.24 -10.25 -11.08
N THR A 8 -9.85 -9.65 -9.95
CA THR A 8 -9.20 -8.32 -9.91
C THR A 8 -7.88 -8.31 -10.69
N LEU A 9 -7.11 -9.41 -10.66
CA LEU A 9 -5.85 -9.51 -11.41
C LEU A 9 -6.07 -9.58 -12.93
N ARG A 10 -7.19 -10.14 -13.38
CA ARG A 10 -7.53 -10.25 -14.82
C ARG A 10 -8.29 -9.06 -15.35
N ASP A 11 -9.24 -8.57 -14.56
CA ASP A 11 -10.07 -7.41 -14.82
C ASP A 11 -10.27 -6.63 -13.51
N PRO A 12 -9.38 -5.65 -13.24
CA PRO A 12 -9.44 -4.87 -12.00
C PRO A 12 -10.71 -4.01 -11.91
N LEU A 13 -11.26 -3.57 -13.04
CA LEU A 13 -12.48 -2.75 -13.08
C LEU A 13 -13.70 -3.59 -12.70
N ALA A 14 -13.86 -4.78 -13.29
CA ALA A 14 -14.93 -5.70 -12.93
C ALA A 14 -14.75 -6.22 -11.50
N GLY A 15 -13.51 -6.53 -11.12
CA GLY A 15 -13.10 -6.88 -9.75
C GLY A 15 -13.62 -5.90 -8.71
N PHE A 16 -13.33 -4.61 -8.92
CA PHE A 16 -13.76 -3.55 -8.02
C PHE A 16 -15.27 -3.35 -8.00
N ARG A 17 -15.94 -3.48 -9.14
CA ARG A 17 -17.40 -3.35 -9.22
C ARG A 17 -18.10 -4.41 -8.37
N VAL A 18 -17.65 -5.66 -8.45
CA VAL A 18 -18.19 -6.76 -7.64
C VAL A 18 -17.84 -6.57 -6.16
N LEU A 19 -16.61 -6.13 -5.86
CA LEU A 19 -16.22 -5.80 -4.49
C LEU A 19 -17.14 -4.72 -3.92
N LYS A 20 -17.34 -3.61 -4.62
CA LYS A 20 -18.17 -2.47 -4.19
C LYS A 20 -19.66 -2.82 -4.07
N ALA A 21 -20.16 -3.78 -4.84
CA ALA A 21 -21.55 -4.23 -4.79
C ALA A 21 -21.90 -4.99 -3.50
N LYS A 22 -20.90 -5.45 -2.73
CA LYS A 22 -21.13 -6.10 -1.44
C LYS A 22 -21.66 -5.08 -0.41
N PRO A 23 -22.55 -5.47 0.53
CA PRO A 23 -23.07 -4.56 1.55
C PRO A 23 -21.99 -4.22 2.58
N TRP A 24 -21.15 -3.24 2.28
CA TRP A 24 -20.14 -2.72 3.20
C TRP A 24 -20.76 -1.74 4.18
N GLN A 25 -20.62 -1.99 5.47
CA GLN A 25 -20.80 -0.93 6.46
C GLN A 25 -19.59 0.01 6.45
N PRO A 26 -19.75 1.28 6.89
CA PRO A 26 -18.62 2.22 6.95
C PRO A 26 -17.44 1.70 7.77
N GLY A 27 -17.69 0.93 8.84
CA GLY A 27 -16.66 0.34 9.69
C GLY A 27 -15.85 -0.77 9.00
N ASP A 28 -16.48 -1.55 8.11
CA ASP A 28 -15.84 -2.72 7.46
C ASP A 28 -14.67 -2.31 6.56
N ARG A 29 -14.73 -1.12 5.97
CA ARG A 29 -13.66 -0.61 5.09
C ARG A 29 -12.40 -0.25 5.86
N TRP A 30 -12.59 0.34 7.04
CA TRP A 30 -11.49 0.60 7.97
C TRP A 30 -10.96 -0.71 8.54
N ALA A 31 -11.85 -1.64 8.91
CA ALA A 31 -11.45 -2.96 9.39
C ALA A 31 -10.59 -3.71 8.37
N LEU A 32 -10.87 -3.56 7.06
CA LEU A 32 -10.03 -4.11 6.00
C LEU A 32 -8.61 -3.54 6.07
N ILE A 33 -8.45 -2.22 6.14
CA ILE A 33 -7.12 -1.58 6.24
C ILE A 33 -6.40 -1.97 7.53
N PHE A 34 -7.10 -1.98 8.67
CA PHE A 34 -6.49 -2.42 9.93
C PHE A 34 -6.03 -3.87 9.85
N ALA A 35 -6.83 -4.76 9.27
CA ALA A 35 -6.47 -6.16 9.09
C ALA A 35 -5.28 -6.33 8.14
N THR A 36 -5.26 -5.64 7.00
CA THR A 36 -4.17 -5.73 6.03
C THR A 36 -2.88 -5.13 6.57
N ALA A 37 -2.94 -3.98 7.24
CA ALA A 37 -1.79 -3.37 7.88
C ALA A 37 -1.24 -4.24 9.02
N ALA A 38 -2.10 -4.82 9.87
CA ALA A 38 -1.68 -5.73 10.92
C ALA A 38 -1.02 -7.00 10.35
N CYS A 39 -1.63 -7.61 9.33
CA CYS A 39 -1.05 -8.77 8.65
C CYS A 39 0.30 -8.44 8.00
N SER A 40 0.41 -7.31 7.29
CA SER A 40 1.65 -6.84 6.67
C SER A 40 2.74 -6.62 7.72
N ALA A 41 2.43 -5.96 8.84
CA ALA A 41 3.39 -5.74 9.93
C ALA A 41 3.86 -7.06 10.56
N ILE A 42 2.96 -8.02 10.78
CA ILE A 42 3.31 -9.36 11.29
C ILE A 42 4.21 -10.09 10.30
N LEU A 43 3.89 -10.06 9.00
CA LEU A 43 4.69 -10.70 7.96
C LEU A 43 6.07 -10.06 7.82
N SER A 44 6.16 -8.73 7.89
CA SER A 44 7.44 -8.01 7.88
C SER A 44 8.29 -8.38 9.10
N TRP A 45 7.72 -8.40 10.29
CA TRP A 45 8.43 -8.83 11.51
C TRP A 45 8.86 -10.30 11.43
N LEU A 46 7.99 -11.18 10.93
CA LEU A 46 8.33 -12.58 10.74
C LEU A 46 9.46 -12.75 9.72
N SER A 47 9.43 -11.98 8.63
CA SER A 47 10.49 -11.95 7.62
C SER A 47 11.83 -11.55 8.22
N THR A 48 11.87 -10.56 9.11
CA THR A 48 13.13 -10.17 9.78
C THR A 48 13.63 -11.27 10.70
N VAL A 49 12.75 -11.90 11.48
CA VAL A 49 13.14 -12.98 12.41
C VAL A 49 13.63 -14.23 11.66
N LEU A 50 13.01 -14.58 10.54
CA LEU A 50 13.33 -15.80 9.79
C LEU A 50 14.53 -15.65 8.84
N LEU A 51 14.76 -14.46 8.30
CA LEU A 51 15.77 -14.23 7.26
C LEU A 51 16.99 -13.43 7.73
N ALA A 52 16.92 -12.75 8.89
CA ALA A 52 18.11 -12.10 9.46
C ALA A 52 19.05 -13.13 10.07
N GLY A 53 20.26 -13.25 9.52
CA GLY A 53 21.35 -14.04 10.09
C GLY A 53 22.01 -13.34 11.29
N PRO A 54 22.76 -14.06 12.15
CA PRO A 54 23.48 -13.47 13.26
C PRO A 54 24.49 -12.43 12.72
N GLY A 55 24.29 -11.15 13.06
CA GLY A 55 25.16 -10.05 12.61
C GLY A 55 24.55 -9.06 11.61
N ALA A 56 23.27 -9.19 11.25
CA ALA A 56 22.55 -8.18 10.43
C ALA A 56 22.13 -6.92 11.22
N GLU A 57 22.66 -6.73 12.44
CA GLU A 57 22.38 -5.60 13.31
C GLU A 57 23.63 -4.71 13.42
N ALA A 58 23.81 -3.81 12.47
CA ALA A 58 24.75 -2.69 12.62
C ALA A 58 24.24 -1.49 11.82
N GLY A 59 23.15 -0.88 12.28
CA GLY A 59 22.67 0.40 11.74
C GLY A 59 21.29 0.79 12.26
N VAL A 60 20.87 2.01 11.93
CA VAL A 60 19.56 2.64 12.24
C VAL A 60 18.35 1.70 12.07
N LEU A 61 18.46 0.68 11.21
CA LEU A 61 17.46 -0.37 10.99
C LEU A 61 17.19 -1.25 12.23
N GLY A 62 18.18 -1.48 13.11
CA GLY A 62 18.01 -2.19 14.39
C GLY A 62 17.38 -1.33 15.50
N PHE A 63 17.26 -0.02 15.29
CA PHE A 63 16.45 0.87 16.13
C PHE A 63 15.04 1.08 15.53
N LEU A 64 14.78 0.63 14.30
CA LEU A 64 13.44 0.67 13.69
C LEU A 64 12.66 -0.65 13.86
N SER A 65 13.27 -1.68 14.45
CA SER A 65 12.58 -2.83 15.08
C SER A 65 11.82 -2.44 16.38
N VAL A 66 11.65 -1.14 16.65
CA VAL A 66 11.14 -0.53 17.89
C VAL A 66 9.75 -0.97 18.34
N SER A 67 8.90 -1.53 17.48
CA SER A 67 7.76 -2.37 17.88
C SER A 67 6.92 -2.69 16.63
N PRO A 68 6.46 -3.94 16.44
CA PRO A 68 5.50 -4.30 15.38
C PRO A 68 4.26 -3.38 15.36
N ILE A 69 3.87 -2.83 16.51
CA ILE A 69 2.74 -1.91 16.65
C ILE A 69 3.05 -0.56 16.01
N SER A 70 4.29 -0.05 16.14
CA SER A 70 4.69 1.21 15.52
C SER A 70 4.65 1.10 13.99
N MET A 71 5.19 0.01 13.44
CA MET A 71 5.14 -0.25 11.99
C MET A 71 3.71 -0.37 11.48
N ALA A 72 2.85 -1.12 12.17
CA ALA A 72 1.44 -1.24 11.82
C ALA A 72 0.73 0.13 11.85
N SER A 73 1.03 0.96 12.85
CA SER A 73 0.43 2.31 12.96
C SER A 73 0.83 3.22 11.81
N VAL A 74 2.11 3.21 11.41
CA VAL A 74 2.59 3.97 10.26
C VAL A 74 1.90 3.48 8.99
N GLN A 75 1.78 2.16 8.81
CA GLN A 75 1.13 1.58 7.65
C GLN A 75 -0.34 2.00 7.54
N VAL A 76 -1.11 1.92 8.64
CA VAL A 76 -2.51 2.37 8.66
C VAL A 76 -2.63 3.85 8.32
N VAL A 77 -1.79 4.70 8.92
CA VAL A 77 -1.80 6.14 8.66
C VAL A 77 -1.44 6.43 7.20
N SER A 78 -0.44 5.77 6.65
CA SER A 78 -0.05 5.88 5.24
C SER A 78 -1.16 5.42 4.31
N ALA A 79 -1.85 4.31 4.62
CA ALA A 79 -2.97 3.79 3.84
C ALA A 79 -4.16 4.76 3.85
N ALA A 80 -4.53 5.26 5.03
CA ALA A 80 -5.59 6.23 5.20
C ALA A 80 -5.28 7.55 4.47
N PHE A 81 -4.05 8.03 4.59
CA PHE A 81 -3.57 9.22 3.89
C PHE A 81 -3.52 9.01 2.38
N GLY A 82 -3.08 7.84 1.91
CA GLY A 82 -3.12 7.46 0.50
C GLY A 82 -4.54 7.43 -0.05
N ALA A 83 -5.50 6.87 0.68
CA ALA A 83 -6.91 6.88 0.32
C ALA A 83 -7.50 8.30 0.28
N TYR A 84 -7.08 9.17 1.21
CA TYR A 84 -7.47 10.58 1.23
C TYR A 84 -6.94 11.30 -0.01
N LEU A 85 -5.65 11.17 -0.33
CA LEU A 85 -5.06 11.74 -1.55
C LEU A 85 -5.74 11.20 -2.80
N LEU A 86 -5.98 9.89 -2.87
CA LEU A 86 -6.65 9.25 -4.00
C LEU A 86 -8.02 9.90 -4.25
N ALA A 87 -8.82 10.10 -3.20
CA ALA A 87 -10.15 10.69 -3.29
C ALA A 87 -10.11 12.19 -3.61
N GLU A 88 -9.31 12.96 -2.89
CA GLU A 88 -9.30 14.42 -3.02
C GLU A 88 -8.61 14.87 -4.30
N VAL A 89 -7.43 14.32 -4.60
CA VAL A 89 -6.72 14.65 -5.83
C VAL A 89 -7.49 14.13 -7.03
N GLY A 90 -8.03 12.91 -6.97
CA GLY A 90 -8.90 12.37 -8.01
C GLY A 90 -10.10 13.27 -8.28
N ARG A 91 -10.72 13.85 -7.25
CA ARG A 91 -11.83 14.81 -7.38
C ARG A 91 -11.40 16.14 -8.01
N ILE A 92 -10.22 16.66 -7.66
CA ILE A 92 -9.64 17.87 -8.28
C ILE A 92 -9.45 17.68 -9.80
N PHE A 93 -9.02 16.48 -10.22
CA PHE A 93 -8.88 16.12 -11.63
C PHE A 93 -10.20 15.71 -12.30
N GLY A 94 -11.35 15.98 -11.68
CA GLY A 94 -12.69 15.77 -12.26
C GLY A 94 -13.28 14.37 -12.04
N GLY A 95 -12.69 13.57 -11.15
CA GLY A 95 -13.18 12.24 -10.80
C GLY A 95 -14.39 12.25 -9.86
N THR A 96 -15.20 11.19 -9.92
CA THR A 96 -16.43 11.06 -9.10
C THR A 96 -16.26 10.20 -7.85
N GLY A 97 -15.02 9.84 -7.52
CA GLY A 97 -14.69 8.95 -6.42
C GLY A 97 -15.03 9.55 -5.06
N ARG A 98 -15.57 8.72 -4.15
CA ARG A 98 -15.78 9.09 -2.75
C ARG A 98 -14.65 8.53 -1.90
N PHE A 99 -14.32 9.20 -0.79
CA PHE A 99 -13.34 8.70 0.18
C PHE A 99 -13.61 7.25 0.61
N ALA A 100 -14.89 6.92 0.84
CA ALA A 100 -15.35 5.56 1.09
C ALA A 100 -14.90 4.53 0.03
N ASP A 101 -15.00 4.87 -1.25
CA ASP A 101 -14.62 3.97 -2.34
C ASP A 101 -13.09 3.90 -2.49
N ALA A 102 -12.40 5.03 -2.29
CA ALA A 102 -10.94 5.10 -2.25
C ALA A 102 -10.35 4.24 -1.14
N LEU A 103 -10.92 4.31 0.06
CA LEU A 103 -10.51 3.52 1.22
C LEU A 103 -10.67 2.02 0.96
N LEU A 104 -11.79 1.62 0.36
CA LEU A 104 -12.02 0.23 -0.05
C LEU A 104 -11.03 -0.23 -1.11
N ALA A 105 -10.72 0.62 -2.10
CA ALA A 105 -9.75 0.31 -3.14
C ALA A 105 -8.34 0.11 -2.57
N VAL A 106 -7.88 1.03 -1.72
CA VAL A 106 -6.56 0.94 -1.06
C VAL A 106 -6.49 -0.32 -0.19
N GLY A 107 -7.47 -0.56 0.68
CA GLY A 107 -7.50 -1.76 1.52
C GLY A 107 -7.54 -3.05 0.70
N TRP A 108 -8.18 -3.05 -0.48
CA TRP A 108 -8.17 -4.22 -1.37
C TRP A 108 -6.82 -4.45 -2.04
N ILE A 109 -6.12 -3.38 -2.46
CA ILE A 109 -4.75 -3.47 -2.97
C ILE A 109 -3.86 -4.08 -1.89
N GLU A 110 -3.93 -3.56 -0.68
CA GLU A 110 -3.16 -4.09 0.44
C GLU A 110 -3.48 -5.55 0.73
N ALA A 111 -4.74 -5.97 0.66
CA ALA A 111 -5.12 -7.38 0.84
C ALA A 111 -4.47 -8.29 -0.20
N ILE A 112 -4.41 -7.86 -1.47
CA ILE A 112 -3.72 -8.61 -2.53
C ILE A 112 -2.21 -8.61 -2.29
N MET A 113 -1.63 -7.47 -1.89
CA MET A 113 -0.19 -7.36 -1.63
C MET A 113 0.25 -8.20 -0.43
N VAL A 114 -0.54 -8.24 0.65
CA VAL A 114 -0.29 -9.09 1.83
C VAL A 114 -0.31 -10.57 1.45
N ALA A 115 -1.26 -10.99 0.63
CA ALA A 115 -1.29 -12.36 0.12
C ALA A 115 -0.04 -12.69 -0.70
N LEU A 116 0.41 -11.74 -1.54
CA LEU A 116 1.63 -11.90 -2.34
C LEU A 116 2.90 -11.86 -1.47
N GLN A 117 2.94 -11.05 -0.41
CA GLN A 117 4.03 -11.00 0.56
C GLN A 117 4.14 -12.32 1.32
N THR A 118 3.01 -12.94 1.68
CA THR A 118 2.98 -14.27 2.30
C THR A 118 3.60 -15.32 1.36
N LEU A 119 3.20 -15.30 0.08
CA LEU A 119 3.75 -16.19 -0.94
C LEU A 119 5.25 -15.93 -1.15
N GLN A 120 5.64 -14.65 -1.23
CA GLN A 120 7.03 -14.24 -1.39
C GLN A 120 7.89 -14.75 -0.23
N LEU A 121 7.44 -14.59 1.02
CA LEU A 121 8.16 -15.07 2.20
C LEU A 121 8.33 -16.59 2.15
N ALA A 122 7.26 -17.33 1.84
CA ALA A 122 7.32 -18.79 1.72
C ALA A 122 8.29 -19.25 0.62
N VAL A 123 8.28 -18.60 -0.54
CA VAL A 123 9.21 -18.91 -1.65
C VAL A 123 10.64 -18.54 -1.28
N THR A 124 10.86 -17.42 -0.61
CA THR A 124 12.20 -16.98 -0.19
C THR A 124 12.88 -17.99 0.73
N LEU A 125 12.12 -18.65 1.61
CA LEU A 125 12.65 -19.69 2.51
C LEU A 125 13.16 -20.93 1.76
N VAL A 126 12.60 -21.24 0.59
CA VAL A 126 13.01 -22.40 -0.22
C VAL A 126 14.04 -22.01 -1.28
N LEU A 127 13.81 -20.88 -1.96
CA LEU A 127 14.59 -20.37 -3.09
C LEU A 127 14.75 -18.84 -2.96
N PRO A 128 15.80 -18.36 -2.30
CA PRO A 128 16.00 -16.93 -2.04
C PRO A 128 15.99 -16.04 -3.30
N SER A 129 16.56 -16.54 -4.41
CA SER A 129 16.62 -15.82 -5.69
C SER A 129 15.24 -15.57 -6.30
N LEU A 130 14.29 -16.50 -6.15
CA LEU A 130 12.91 -16.31 -6.60
C LEU A 130 12.15 -15.32 -5.71
N GLY A 131 12.49 -15.24 -4.42
CA GLY A 131 11.93 -14.27 -3.50
C GLY A 131 12.11 -12.82 -3.95
N ALA A 132 13.31 -12.48 -4.44
CA ALA A 132 13.60 -11.15 -4.97
C ALA A 132 12.78 -10.82 -6.23
N LEU A 133 12.64 -11.78 -7.16
CA LEU A 133 11.82 -11.63 -8.36
C LEU A 133 10.34 -11.42 -8.04
N LEU A 134 9.82 -12.14 -7.05
CA LEU A 134 8.46 -11.95 -6.57
C LEU A 134 8.24 -10.56 -5.95
N GLY A 135 9.25 -9.99 -5.30
CA GLY A 135 9.21 -8.61 -4.79
C GLY A 135 9.07 -7.57 -5.90
N ILE A 136 9.83 -7.74 -7.00
CA ILE A 136 9.72 -6.87 -8.18
C ILE A 136 8.33 -7.05 -8.83
N ALA A 137 7.86 -8.28 -8.96
CA ALA A 137 6.53 -8.56 -9.49
C ALA A 137 5.42 -7.93 -8.63
N ALA A 138 5.56 -7.96 -7.30
CA ALA A 138 4.65 -7.32 -6.37
C ALA A 138 4.62 -5.80 -6.54
N LEU A 139 5.78 -5.17 -6.72
CA LEU A 139 5.87 -3.73 -6.96
C LEU A 139 5.16 -3.33 -8.26
N LEU A 140 5.42 -4.05 -9.36
CA LEU A 140 4.77 -3.80 -10.64
C LEU A 140 3.25 -4.01 -10.56
N LEU A 141 2.84 -5.07 -9.86
CA LEU A 141 1.43 -5.37 -9.66
C LEU A 141 0.74 -4.30 -8.80
N ALA A 142 1.39 -3.82 -7.74
CA ALA A 142 0.88 -2.74 -6.91
C ALA A 142 0.65 -1.48 -7.74
N ALA A 143 1.64 -1.08 -8.56
CA ALA A 143 1.52 0.09 -9.44
C ALA A 143 0.38 -0.07 -10.45
N TYR A 144 0.27 -1.25 -11.08
CA TYR A 144 -0.81 -1.58 -12.00
C TYR A 144 -2.20 -1.48 -11.33
N LEU A 145 -2.35 -2.11 -10.17
CA LEU A 145 -3.62 -2.11 -9.42
C LEU A 145 -3.98 -0.72 -8.93
N MET A 146 -3.01 0.07 -8.47
CA MET A 146 -3.20 1.47 -8.07
C MET A 146 -3.84 2.26 -9.22
N VAL A 147 -3.25 2.21 -10.42
CA VAL A 147 -3.79 2.92 -11.59
C VAL A 147 -5.18 2.41 -11.94
N ALA A 148 -5.35 1.10 -12.06
CA ALA A 148 -6.60 0.51 -12.50
C ALA A 148 -7.75 0.74 -11.51
N LEU A 149 -7.50 0.64 -10.21
CA LEU A 149 -8.50 0.91 -9.17
C LEU A 149 -8.76 2.41 -9.01
N THR A 150 -7.78 3.28 -9.21
CA THR A 150 -8.01 4.72 -9.28
C THR A 150 -8.99 5.05 -10.41
N MET A 151 -8.79 4.44 -11.59
CA MET A 151 -9.72 4.54 -12.71
C MET A 151 -11.11 4.00 -12.35
N ALA A 152 -11.18 2.85 -11.66
CA ALA A 152 -12.44 2.25 -11.23
C ALA A 152 -13.23 3.13 -10.25
N VAL A 153 -12.52 3.78 -9.32
CA VAL A 153 -13.11 4.64 -8.28
C VAL A 153 -13.60 5.96 -8.88
N HIS A 154 -12.82 6.58 -9.76
CA HIS A 154 -13.08 7.93 -10.28
C HIS A 154 -13.76 7.97 -11.64
N GLY A 155 -13.84 6.84 -12.35
CA GLY A 155 -14.38 6.77 -13.71
C GLY A 155 -13.43 7.28 -14.79
N PHE A 156 -12.13 7.40 -14.50
CA PHE A 156 -11.16 7.86 -15.49
C PHE A 156 -10.99 6.84 -16.62
N ARG A 157 -10.87 7.35 -17.85
CA ARG A 157 -10.73 6.53 -19.07
C ARG A 157 -9.30 6.41 -19.57
N ASN A 158 -8.44 7.38 -19.22
CA ASN A 158 -7.07 7.44 -19.71
C ASN A 158 -6.08 7.01 -18.61
N PRO A 159 -5.45 5.82 -18.72
CA PRO A 159 -4.52 5.32 -17.70
C PRO A 159 -3.24 6.14 -17.61
N LEU A 160 -2.78 6.74 -18.72
CA LEU A 160 -1.54 7.53 -18.74
C LEU A 160 -1.69 8.81 -17.92
N LEU A 161 -2.85 9.49 -18.02
CA LEU A 161 -3.14 10.66 -17.19
C LEU A 161 -3.23 10.30 -15.70
N VAL A 162 -3.76 9.11 -15.38
CA VAL A 162 -3.80 8.62 -14.00
C VAL A 162 -2.40 8.36 -13.47
N VAL A 163 -1.52 7.75 -14.27
CA VAL A 163 -0.10 7.57 -13.89
C VAL A 163 0.55 8.93 -13.63
N MET A 164 0.39 9.89 -14.54
CA MET A 164 0.97 11.24 -14.36
C MET A 164 0.39 11.96 -13.13
N GLY A 165 -0.91 11.79 -12.86
CA GLY A 165 -1.56 12.33 -11.67
C GLY A 165 -1.02 11.70 -10.38
N ILE A 166 -0.84 10.38 -10.35
CA ILE A 166 -0.23 9.67 -9.22
C ILE A 166 1.21 10.14 -9.01
N LEU A 167 2.03 10.19 -10.06
CA LEU A 167 3.43 10.64 -9.96
C LEU A 167 3.50 12.09 -9.49
N GLY A 168 2.70 13.00 -10.06
CA GLY A 168 2.63 14.39 -9.62
C GLY A 168 2.21 14.53 -8.17
N THR A 169 1.24 13.73 -7.72
CA THR A 169 0.79 13.69 -6.32
C THR A 169 1.91 13.22 -5.40
N VAL A 170 2.55 12.09 -5.73
CA VAL A 170 3.64 11.53 -4.91
C VAL A 170 4.80 12.51 -4.82
N MET A 171 5.21 13.14 -5.92
CA MET A 171 6.31 14.11 -5.91
C MET A 171 5.96 15.35 -5.09
N LEU A 172 4.78 15.94 -5.33
CA LEU A 172 4.33 17.14 -4.63
C LEU A 172 4.15 16.88 -3.13
N THR A 173 3.46 15.79 -2.77
CA THR A 173 3.23 15.44 -1.37
C THR A 173 4.53 15.11 -0.66
N SER A 174 5.44 14.33 -1.28
CA SER A 174 6.77 14.06 -0.70
C SER A 174 7.55 15.34 -0.46
N PHE A 175 7.52 16.27 -1.42
CA PHE A 175 8.18 17.58 -1.29
C PHE A 175 7.59 18.40 -0.14
N LEU A 176 6.26 18.51 -0.06
CA LEU A 176 5.56 19.24 1.00
C LEU A 176 5.81 18.63 2.39
N LEU A 177 5.79 17.30 2.50
CA LEU A 177 6.11 16.60 3.74
C LEU A 177 7.58 16.80 4.14
N SER A 178 8.50 16.84 3.18
CA SER A 178 9.92 17.14 3.45
C SER A 178 10.11 18.56 3.97
N ILE A 179 9.41 19.56 3.41
CA ILE A 179 9.44 20.93 3.93
C ILE A 179 8.86 20.97 5.35
N LEU A 180 7.70 20.34 5.56
CA LEU A 180 7.07 20.30 6.88
C LEU A 180 8.01 19.68 7.92
N ALA A 181 8.64 18.55 7.59
CA ALA A 181 9.62 17.90 8.45
C ALA A 181 10.81 18.83 8.77
N ALA A 182 11.34 19.54 7.76
CA ALA A 182 12.40 20.51 7.96
C ALA A 182 11.99 21.68 8.87
N THR A 183 10.77 22.22 8.69
CA THR A 183 10.25 23.33 9.51
C THR A 183 9.97 22.93 10.96
N LEU A 184 9.61 21.66 11.20
CA LEU A 184 9.38 21.11 12.53
C LEU A 184 10.68 20.60 13.19
N GLY A 185 11.82 20.71 12.51
CA GLY A 185 13.13 20.30 13.04
C GLY A 185 13.42 18.80 12.96
N PHE A 186 12.61 18.01 12.25
CA PHE A 186 12.80 16.56 12.09
C PHE A 186 13.83 16.20 10.99
N LEU A 187 14.84 17.04 10.73
CA LEU A 187 15.84 16.76 9.69
C LEU A 187 16.63 15.48 10.02
N PRO A 188 16.55 14.42 9.20
CA PRO A 188 17.43 13.28 9.34
C PRO A 188 18.85 13.70 8.90
N GLY A 189 19.71 14.01 9.87
CA GLY A 189 21.13 14.35 9.64
C GLY A 189 21.67 15.60 10.34
N ALA A 190 20.87 16.33 11.14
CA ALA A 190 21.43 17.37 12.01
C ALA A 190 22.15 16.70 13.21
N PRO A 191 23.46 16.95 13.46
CA PRO A 191 24.06 16.55 14.73
C PRO A 191 23.32 17.29 15.85
N ALA A 192 22.92 16.53 16.87
CA ALA A 192 22.35 17.03 18.11
C ALA A 192 23.30 17.99 18.83
#